data_AF-A0AAW3TYT4-F1
#
_entry.id   AF-A0AAW3TYT4-F1
#
_cell.length_a   1.000
_cell.length_b   1.000
_cell.length_c   1.000
_cell.angle_alpha   90.00
_cell.angle_beta   90.00
_cell.angle_gamma   90.00
#
_symmetry.space_group_name_H-M   'P 1'
#
loop_
_entity.id
_entity.type
_entity.pdbx_description
1 polymer ?
#
loop_
_entity_poly.entity_id
_entity_poly.type
_entity_poly.pdbx_seq_one_letter_code
_entity_poly.pdbx_strand_id
1 'polypeptide(L)'
;MAIELGDVMRRIDAEEARVEAAHRVEQLRIFRMRLQLNVTWISPFVRDLADASQIGLEGLADMLRPHPLLGKRSALLPPRRQSLRPAKGVAGRKSPNSPWSRESDRLMAYSMSRKGVILRTRPNSGQLGFMVSGAHLLAAGWLGECWFHTDGDLAHIVLRSEMPETLIAASVGRTIGQIISHPTLDGRDYPVTRAIRIYDQPAVAFVFRTNVVPFEMPWAGLLNFAMADGSSSKD
;
A
#
# COMPACT_ATOMS: atom_id res chain seq x y z
N MET A 1 -8.90 33.11 44.23
CA MET A 1 -8.08 33.48 43.07
C MET A 1 -7.35 32.31 42.41
N ALA A 2 -6.90 31.27 43.12
CA ALA A 2 -6.26 30.10 42.48
C ALA A 2 -7.23 29.16 41.73
N ILE A 3 -8.52 29.17 42.06
CA ILE A 3 -9.55 28.31 41.45
C ILE A 3 -9.88 28.74 40.01
N GLU A 4 -9.76 30.03 39.67
CA GLU A 4 -10.15 30.56 38.36
C GLU A 4 -9.16 30.24 37.25
N LEU A 5 -7.86 30.10 37.56
CA LEU A 5 -6.83 29.79 36.56
C LEU A 5 -6.95 28.34 36.04
N GLY A 6 -7.30 27.39 36.93
CA GLY A 6 -7.51 26.00 36.54
C GLY A 6 -8.70 25.79 35.62
N ASP A 7 -9.76 26.60 35.76
CA ASP A 7 -10.93 26.57 34.88
C ASP A 7 -10.64 27.16 33.50
N VAL A 8 -9.85 28.24 33.45
CA VAL A 8 -9.42 28.85 32.18
C VAL A 8 -8.52 27.89 31.39
N MET A 9 -7.53 27.25 32.04
CA MET A 9 -6.64 26.29 31.37
C MET A 9 -7.42 25.10 30.79
N ARG A 10 -8.36 24.51 31.56
CA ARG A 10 -9.20 23.41 31.07
C ARG A 10 -10.06 23.79 29.86
N ARG A 11 -10.55 25.03 29.79
CA ARG A 11 -11.31 25.53 28.63
C ARG A 11 -10.42 25.70 27.40
N ILE A 12 -9.19 26.18 27.59
CA ILE A 12 -8.21 26.30 26.49
C ILE A 12 -7.86 24.91 25.94
N ASP A 13 -7.50 23.96 26.80
CA ASP A 13 -7.16 22.59 26.39
C ASP A 13 -8.33 21.91 25.65
N ALA A 14 -9.56 22.11 26.15
CA ALA A 14 -10.76 21.57 25.50
C ALA A 14 -10.99 22.20 24.11
N GLU A 15 -10.79 23.50 23.97
CA GLU A 15 -10.96 24.19 22.69
C GLU A 15 -9.86 23.79 21.70
N GLU A 16 -8.61 23.68 22.15
CA GLU A 16 -7.50 23.17 21.33
C GLU A 16 -7.78 21.75 20.82
N ALA A 17 -8.28 20.86 21.68
CA ALA A 17 -8.67 19.51 21.30
C ALA A 17 -9.82 19.50 20.27
N ARG A 18 -10.81 20.40 20.40
CA ARG A 18 -11.91 20.53 19.44
C ARG A 18 -11.42 21.02 18.09
N VAL A 19 -10.57 22.04 18.05
CA VAL A 19 -9.97 22.57 16.82
C VAL A 19 -9.11 21.51 16.13
N GLU A 20 -8.30 20.76 16.90
CA GLU A 20 -7.48 19.69 16.35
C GLU A 20 -8.34 18.54 15.78
N ALA A 21 -9.42 18.16 16.48
CA ALA A 21 -10.37 17.16 15.99
C ALA A 21 -11.05 17.61 14.69
N ALA A 22 -11.55 18.85 14.62
CA ALA A 22 -12.14 19.41 13.42
C ALA A 22 -11.14 19.44 12.25
N HIS A 23 -9.89 19.81 12.52
CA HIS A 23 -8.83 19.81 11.52
C HIS A 23 -8.54 18.40 10.99
N ARG A 24 -8.49 17.39 11.87
CA ARG A 24 -8.28 15.98 11.49
C ARG A 24 -9.41 15.45 10.61
N VAL A 25 -10.66 15.78 10.93
CA VAL A 25 -11.83 15.41 10.11
C VAL A 25 -11.73 16.02 8.71
N GLU A 26 -11.41 17.30 8.61
CA GLU A 26 -11.29 17.98 7.32
C GLU A 26 -10.11 17.46 6.49
N GLN A 27 -8.96 17.20 7.12
CA GLN A 27 -7.81 16.58 6.44
C GLN A 27 -8.17 15.20 5.88
N LEU A 28 -8.90 14.38 6.64
CA LEU A 28 -9.34 13.08 6.18
C LEU A 28 -10.32 13.21 5.00
N ARG A 29 -11.26 14.17 5.05
CA ARG A 29 -12.21 14.44 3.95
C ARG A 29 -11.48 14.80 2.66
N ILE A 30 -10.57 15.77 2.70
CA ILE A 30 -9.76 16.19 1.55
C ILE A 30 -8.92 15.02 1.02
N PHE A 31 -8.33 14.24 1.92
CA PHE A 31 -7.56 13.05 1.54
C PHE A 31 -8.42 12.02 0.80
N ARG A 32 -9.61 11.69 1.32
CA ARG A 32 -10.56 10.76 0.69
C ARG A 32 -11.00 11.23 -0.70
N MET A 33 -11.32 12.52 -0.84
CA MET A 33 -11.65 13.11 -2.15
C MET A 33 -10.49 12.95 -3.16
N ARG A 34 -9.25 13.15 -2.72
CA ARG A 34 -8.08 12.91 -3.59
C ARG A 34 -7.93 11.46 -3.98
N LEU A 35 -8.15 10.54 -3.05
CA LEU A 35 -8.11 9.12 -3.34
C LEU A 35 -9.15 8.74 -4.38
N GLN A 36 -10.38 9.26 -4.24
CA GLN A 36 -11.44 9.07 -5.23
C GLN A 36 -11.03 9.56 -6.63
N LEU A 37 -10.42 10.75 -6.71
CA LEU A 37 -10.05 11.35 -8.00
C LEU A 37 -8.85 10.68 -8.66
N ASN A 38 -7.90 10.18 -7.86
CA ASN A 38 -6.64 9.68 -8.40
C ASN A 38 -6.66 8.15 -8.57
N VAL A 39 -7.17 7.41 -7.60
CA VAL A 39 -7.13 5.94 -7.62
C VAL A 39 -8.31 5.42 -8.42
N THR A 40 -8.02 4.93 -9.62
CA THR A 40 -9.02 4.45 -10.58
C THR A 40 -8.81 2.99 -10.97
N TRP A 41 -7.70 2.39 -10.54
CA TRP A 41 -7.32 1.02 -10.91
C TRP A 41 -6.83 0.24 -9.69
N ILE A 42 -7.10 -1.06 -9.72
CA ILE A 42 -6.58 -2.01 -8.73
C ILE A 42 -6.20 -3.31 -9.42
N SER A 43 -5.16 -3.97 -8.91
CA SER A 43 -4.89 -5.35 -9.28
C SER A 43 -5.87 -6.29 -8.57
N PRO A 44 -6.49 -7.27 -9.27
CA PRO A 44 -7.28 -8.33 -8.64
C PRO A 44 -6.56 -9.01 -7.47
N PHE A 45 -5.23 -9.14 -7.57
CA PHE A 45 -4.43 -9.72 -6.50
C PHE A 45 -4.46 -8.87 -5.21
N VAL A 46 -4.52 -7.54 -5.31
CA VAL A 46 -4.67 -6.65 -4.16
C VAL A 46 -6.04 -6.84 -3.49
N ARG A 47 -7.10 -7.07 -4.29
CA ARG A 47 -8.43 -7.42 -3.77
C ARG A 47 -8.38 -8.75 -3.01
N ASP A 48 -7.80 -9.77 -3.63
CA ASP A 48 -7.67 -11.10 -3.02
C ASP A 48 -6.89 -11.06 -1.69
N LEU A 49 -5.86 -10.21 -1.60
CA LEU A 49 -5.11 -9.99 -0.37
C LEU A 49 -5.93 -9.30 0.72
N ALA A 50 -6.77 -8.33 0.35
CA ALA A 50 -7.66 -7.64 1.28
C ALA A 50 -8.76 -8.58 1.81
N ASP A 51 -9.30 -9.43 0.93
CA ASP A 51 -10.33 -10.43 1.27
C ASP A 51 -9.73 -11.52 2.16
N ALA A 52 -8.54 -12.03 1.83
CA ALA A 52 -7.81 -12.99 2.66
C ALA A 52 -7.44 -12.43 4.04
N SER A 53 -7.31 -11.11 4.15
CA SER A 53 -7.08 -10.41 5.43
C SER A 53 -8.38 -10.13 6.19
N GLN A 54 -9.54 -10.54 5.69
CA GLN A 54 -10.87 -10.30 6.28
C GLN A 54 -11.24 -8.83 6.47
N ILE A 55 -10.59 -7.93 5.73
CA ILE A 55 -10.83 -6.48 5.78
C ILE A 55 -11.67 -6.04 4.59
N GLY A 56 -11.50 -6.71 3.45
CA GLY A 56 -12.11 -6.32 2.18
C GLY A 56 -11.58 -4.97 1.66
N LEU A 57 -12.00 -4.58 0.45
CA LEU A 57 -11.55 -3.32 -0.15
C LEU A 57 -12.11 -2.08 0.54
N GLU A 58 -13.35 -2.14 1.03
CA GLU A 58 -13.99 -1.01 1.71
C GLU A 58 -13.33 -0.73 3.05
N GLY A 59 -13.17 -1.75 3.88
CA GLY A 59 -12.45 -1.64 5.15
C GLY A 59 -11.02 -1.17 4.94
N LEU A 60 -10.36 -1.64 3.87
CA LEU A 60 -9.01 -1.19 3.52
C LEU A 60 -8.98 0.30 3.18
N ALA A 61 -9.90 0.76 2.34
CA ALA A 61 -10.03 2.18 2.00
C ALA A 61 -10.26 3.01 3.27
N ASP A 62 -11.12 2.55 4.18
CA ASP A 62 -11.39 3.20 5.45
C ASP A 62 -10.23 3.23 6.43
N MET A 63 -9.22 2.38 6.24
CA MET A 63 -7.99 2.44 7.03
C MET A 63 -6.97 3.41 6.44
N LEU A 64 -7.07 3.80 5.16
CA LEU A 64 -6.13 4.74 4.55
C LEU A 64 -6.13 6.08 5.28
N ARG A 65 -4.95 6.57 5.66
CA ARG A 65 -4.78 7.84 6.37
C ARG A 65 -3.81 8.76 5.65
N PRO A 66 -4.02 10.08 5.73
CA PRO A 66 -2.99 11.04 5.31
C PRO A 66 -1.77 10.88 6.21
N HIS A 67 -0.57 10.92 5.62
CA HIS A 67 0.64 10.81 6.43
C HIS A 67 0.90 12.08 7.24
N PRO A 68 1.27 11.96 8.54
CA PRO A 68 1.47 13.10 9.43
C PRO A 68 2.49 14.13 8.94
N LEU A 69 3.52 13.73 8.19
CA LEU A 69 4.53 14.66 7.65
C LEU A 69 4.19 15.22 6.26
N LEU A 70 3.09 14.78 5.63
CA LEU A 70 2.55 15.47 4.46
C LEU A 70 1.87 16.75 4.97
N GLY A 71 2.67 17.77 5.31
CA GLY A 71 2.19 19.03 5.86
C GLY A 71 1.13 19.72 4.99
N LYS A 72 0.48 20.75 5.56
CA LYS A 72 -0.68 21.50 5.02
C LYS A 72 -0.62 21.84 3.51
N ARG A 73 0.58 22.00 2.93
CA ARG A 73 0.79 22.35 1.51
C ARG A 73 0.87 21.15 0.55
N SER A 74 1.25 19.97 1.03
CA SER A 74 1.34 18.76 0.18
C SER A 74 -0.02 18.12 -0.09
N ALA A 75 -1.01 18.46 0.73
CA ALA A 75 -2.43 18.19 0.50
C ALA A 75 -3.05 19.04 -0.63
N LEU A 76 -2.24 19.68 -1.48
CA LEU A 76 -2.68 20.36 -2.71
C LEU A 76 -2.02 19.81 -3.99
N LEU A 77 -0.93 19.04 -3.87
CA LEU A 77 -0.22 18.52 -5.04
C LEU A 77 -0.67 17.08 -5.33
N PRO A 78 -0.81 16.69 -6.62
CA PRO A 78 -1.04 15.30 -6.99
C PRO A 78 0.14 14.46 -6.48
N PRO A 79 -0.07 13.17 -6.14
CA PRO A 79 1.05 12.28 -5.89
C PRO A 79 1.90 12.28 -7.16
N ARG A 80 3.08 12.95 -7.09
CA ARG A 80 4.08 12.84 -8.16
C ARG A 80 4.20 11.37 -8.49
N ARG A 81 4.11 11.03 -9.78
CA ARG A 81 4.47 9.71 -10.30
C ARG A 81 5.88 9.41 -9.82
N GLN A 82 6.01 8.87 -8.61
CA GLN A 82 7.19 8.15 -8.21
C GLN A 82 7.05 6.89 -9.04
N SER A 83 7.61 6.93 -10.25
CA SER A 83 8.07 5.68 -10.83
C SER A 83 8.94 5.11 -9.71
N LEU A 84 8.49 4.03 -9.09
CA LEU A 84 9.40 3.07 -8.49
C LEU A 84 10.25 2.65 -9.68
N ARG A 85 11.28 3.44 -10.01
CA ARG A 85 12.24 3.04 -11.02
C ARG A 85 12.70 1.69 -10.50
N PRO A 86 12.53 0.59 -11.25
CA PRO A 86 13.06 -0.70 -10.81
C PRO A 86 14.50 -0.40 -10.46
N ALA A 87 14.86 -0.60 -9.19
CA ALA A 87 16.11 -0.09 -8.63
C ALA A 87 17.24 -0.53 -9.57
N LYS A 88 17.73 0.41 -10.39
CA LYS A 88 18.70 0.10 -11.43
C LYS A 88 20.02 -0.04 -10.68
N GLY A 89 20.35 -1.31 -10.41
CA GLY A 89 21.61 -1.72 -9.82
C GLY A 89 21.61 -1.71 -8.31
N VAL A 90 21.22 -2.83 -7.69
CA VAL A 90 21.91 -3.29 -6.48
C VAL A 90 22.17 -4.79 -6.59
N ALA A 91 23.13 -5.11 -7.46
CA ALA A 91 23.89 -6.35 -7.39
C ALA A 91 25.04 -6.09 -6.41
N GLY A 92 25.00 -6.75 -5.26
CA GLY A 92 25.96 -6.51 -4.19
C GLY A 92 25.68 -7.41 -2.98
N ARG A 93 26.13 -8.66 -3.08
CA ARG A 93 26.63 -9.54 -2.00
C ARG A 93 25.97 -9.46 -0.62
N LYS A 94 25.29 -10.56 -0.22
CA LYS A 94 25.42 -11.32 1.06
C LYS A 94 24.10 -11.64 1.79
N SER A 95 24.03 -12.92 2.21
CA SER A 95 23.44 -13.53 3.43
C SER A 95 21.94 -13.32 3.75
N PRO A 96 21.24 -14.31 4.33
CA PRO A 96 19.85 -14.18 4.80
C PRO A 96 19.63 -13.12 5.90
N ASN A 97 20.70 -12.53 6.46
CA ASN A 97 20.66 -11.31 7.28
C ASN A 97 20.90 -10.02 6.46
N SER A 98 20.67 -10.05 5.15
CA SER A 98 21.01 -8.96 4.24
C SER A 98 20.33 -7.65 4.64
N PRO A 99 21.07 -6.52 4.65
CA PRO A 99 20.52 -5.17 4.81
C PRO A 99 19.35 -4.90 3.89
N TRP A 100 19.24 -5.57 2.72
CA TRP A 100 18.13 -5.42 1.78
C TRP A 100 16.79 -5.88 2.30
N SER A 101 16.72 -6.88 3.18
CA SER A 101 15.47 -7.23 3.85
C SER A 101 14.99 -6.09 4.73
N ARG A 102 15.89 -5.55 5.56
CA ARG A 102 15.62 -4.38 6.38
C ARG A 102 15.47 -3.13 5.55
N GLU A 103 16.15 -2.94 4.43
CA GLU A 103 16.12 -1.75 3.58
C GLU A 103 14.88 -1.75 2.71
N SER A 104 14.49 -2.88 2.11
CA SER A 104 13.22 -3.02 1.40
C SER A 104 12.07 -2.97 2.38
N ASP A 105 12.13 -3.64 3.54
CA ASP A 105 11.13 -3.52 4.59
C ASP A 105 11.13 -2.12 5.19
N ARG A 106 12.27 -1.41 5.29
CA ARG A 106 12.36 -0.01 5.75
C ARG A 106 11.85 0.94 4.71
N LEU A 107 12.17 0.77 3.43
CA LEU A 107 11.70 1.61 2.32
C LEU A 107 10.22 1.36 2.06
N MET A 108 9.76 0.13 2.24
CA MET A 108 8.35 -0.27 2.23
C MET A 108 7.65 0.30 3.46
N ALA A 109 8.12 0.06 4.68
CA ALA A 109 7.57 0.66 5.89
C ALA A 109 7.62 2.18 5.84
N TYR A 110 8.64 2.77 5.22
CA TYR A 110 8.77 4.20 4.99
C TYR A 110 7.77 4.68 3.94
N SER A 111 7.65 4.02 2.79
CA SER A 111 6.70 4.38 1.74
C SER A 111 5.26 4.19 2.20
N MET A 112 4.97 3.08 2.87
CA MET A 112 3.68 2.72 3.44
C MET A 112 3.31 3.59 4.62
N SER A 113 4.23 3.88 5.54
CA SER A 113 3.95 4.89 6.57
C SER A 113 3.61 6.22 5.91
N ARG A 114 4.29 6.59 4.82
CA ARG A 114 4.04 7.85 4.10
C ARG A 114 2.78 7.92 3.25
N LYS A 115 2.22 6.81 2.79
CA LYS A 115 1.20 6.81 1.71
C LYS A 115 0.17 5.69 1.82
N GLY A 116 0.14 4.99 2.94
CA GLY A 116 -0.52 3.70 3.03
C GLY A 116 -0.90 3.28 4.44
N VAL A 117 -1.28 2.02 4.55
CA VAL A 117 -1.67 1.35 5.79
C VAL A 117 -0.83 0.11 5.93
N ILE A 118 -0.33 -0.12 7.15
CA ILE A 118 0.35 -1.36 7.52
C ILE A 118 -0.62 -2.17 8.38
N LEU A 119 -1.04 -3.31 7.84
CA LEU A 119 -1.83 -4.32 8.50
C LEU A 119 -0.89 -5.35 9.12
N ARG A 120 -0.97 -5.49 10.45
CA ARG A 120 -0.32 -6.59 11.16
C ARG A 120 -1.35 -7.70 11.28
N THR A 121 -1.22 -8.73 10.47
CA THR A 121 -2.20 -9.82 10.41
C THR A 121 -2.18 -10.66 11.69
N ARG A 122 -1.00 -10.96 12.25
CA ARG A 122 -0.74 -11.62 13.56
C ARG A 122 0.69 -11.32 14.03
N PRO A 123 1.02 -11.49 15.34
CA PRO A 123 2.41 -11.65 15.74
C PRO A 123 3.04 -12.81 14.94
N ASN A 124 4.14 -12.54 14.25
CA ASN A 124 4.92 -13.47 13.41
C ASN A 124 4.39 -13.84 12.01
N SER A 125 3.22 -13.36 11.56
CA SER A 125 2.70 -13.67 10.21
C SER A 125 3.10 -12.67 9.11
N GLY A 126 4.09 -11.82 9.39
CA GLY A 126 4.53 -10.78 8.48
C GLY A 126 3.67 -9.51 8.50
N GLN A 127 4.18 -8.46 7.87
CA GLN A 127 3.47 -7.20 7.67
C GLN A 127 2.91 -7.19 6.26
N LEU A 128 1.60 -6.95 6.13
CA LEU A 128 0.96 -6.64 4.86
C LEU A 128 0.70 -5.14 4.84
N GLY A 129 0.99 -4.46 3.76
CA GLY A 129 0.59 -3.07 3.64
C GLY A 129 0.12 -2.71 2.27
N PHE A 130 -0.66 -1.65 2.25
CA PHE A 130 -1.31 -1.15 1.06
C PHE A 130 -0.99 0.33 0.92
N MET A 131 -0.75 0.79 -0.29
CA MET A 131 -0.37 2.17 -0.55
C MET A 131 -0.87 2.64 -1.91
N VAL A 132 -1.00 3.95 -2.03
CA VAL A 132 -1.45 4.58 -3.27
C VAL A 132 -0.25 5.06 -4.09
N SER A 133 -0.18 4.64 -5.34
CA SER A 133 0.84 5.07 -6.29
C SER A 133 0.22 5.45 -7.63
N GLY A 134 0.26 6.75 -7.95
CA GLY A 134 -0.41 7.28 -9.13
C GLY A 134 -1.90 6.96 -9.09
N ALA A 135 -2.36 6.20 -10.09
CA ALA A 135 -3.75 5.80 -10.22
C ALA A 135 -4.10 4.42 -9.65
N HIS A 136 -3.14 3.78 -8.97
CA HIS A 136 -3.26 2.40 -8.51
C HIS A 136 -3.24 2.31 -6.99
N LEU A 137 -4.03 1.37 -6.46
CA LEU A 137 -3.84 0.82 -5.13
C LEU A 137 -2.89 -0.39 -5.22
N LEU A 138 -1.77 -0.30 -4.52
CA LEU A 138 -0.72 -1.31 -4.50
C LEU A 138 -0.68 -2.02 -3.14
N ALA A 139 -0.21 -3.25 -3.13
CA ALA A 139 0.11 -4.02 -1.93
C ALA A 139 1.58 -4.44 -1.93
N ALA A 140 2.16 -4.55 -0.73
CA ALA A 140 3.42 -5.26 -0.53
C ALA A 140 3.46 -5.86 0.87
N GLY A 141 4.33 -6.85 1.07
CA GLY A 141 4.43 -7.50 2.37
C GLY A 141 4.99 -8.90 2.28
N TRP A 142 4.57 -9.72 3.22
CA TRP A 142 5.03 -11.09 3.40
C TRP A 142 3.86 -12.08 3.23
N LEU A 143 4.08 -13.13 2.43
CA LEU A 143 3.23 -14.31 2.29
C LEU A 143 4.03 -15.52 2.77
N GLY A 144 3.88 -15.85 4.06
CA GLY A 144 4.80 -16.77 4.73
C GLY A 144 6.24 -16.23 4.67
N GLU A 145 7.15 -17.00 4.08
CA GLU A 145 8.57 -16.62 3.90
C GLU A 145 8.85 -15.90 2.58
N CYS A 146 7.82 -15.68 1.76
CA CYS A 146 7.95 -14.99 0.48
C CYS A 146 7.65 -13.50 0.63
N TRP A 147 8.57 -12.65 0.19
CA TRP A 147 8.28 -11.22 0.09
C TRP A 147 7.55 -10.93 -1.21
N PHE A 148 6.62 -9.98 -1.22
CA PHE A 148 5.96 -9.59 -2.45
C PHE A 148 5.68 -8.09 -2.53
N HIS A 149 5.50 -7.60 -3.76
CA HIS A 149 4.89 -6.29 -4.02
C HIS A 149 4.16 -6.29 -5.37
N THR A 150 3.20 -5.39 -5.50
CA THR A 150 2.51 -5.10 -6.76
C THR A 150 2.97 -3.77 -7.33
N ASP A 151 3.06 -3.68 -8.66
CA ASP A 151 3.30 -2.45 -9.40
C ASP A 151 2.45 -2.45 -10.67
N GLY A 152 1.35 -1.67 -10.66
CA GLY A 152 0.42 -1.62 -11.78
C GLY A 152 -0.24 -2.97 -12.07
N ASP A 153 -0.01 -3.49 -13.28
CA ASP A 153 -0.52 -4.79 -13.76
C ASP A 153 0.39 -5.98 -13.41
N LEU A 154 1.51 -5.74 -12.72
CA LEU A 154 2.47 -6.75 -12.34
C LEU A 154 2.50 -6.95 -10.83
N ALA A 155 2.85 -8.17 -10.44
CA ALA A 155 3.26 -8.49 -9.09
C ALA A 155 4.56 -9.27 -9.11
N HIS A 156 5.33 -9.08 -8.05
CA HIS A 156 6.63 -9.68 -7.84
C HIS A 156 6.57 -10.46 -6.54
N ILE A 157 6.99 -11.72 -6.56
CA ILE A 157 7.21 -12.52 -5.36
C ILE A 157 8.66 -12.98 -5.33
N VAL A 158 9.33 -12.77 -4.20
CA VAL A 158 10.69 -13.22 -3.94
C VAL A 158 10.64 -14.40 -2.97
N LEU A 159 10.99 -15.58 -3.49
CA LEU A 159 11.20 -16.79 -2.72
C LEU A 159 12.64 -16.81 -2.19
N ARG A 160 12.80 -16.94 -0.88
CA ARG A 160 14.11 -16.94 -0.19
C ARG A 160 14.73 -18.33 -0.08
N SER A 161 14.67 -19.09 -1.17
CA SER A 161 15.32 -20.38 -1.25
C SER A 161 16.13 -20.48 -2.53
N GLU A 162 17.20 -21.26 -2.46
CA GLU A 162 17.89 -21.66 -3.68
C GLU A 162 16.95 -22.55 -4.51
N MET A 163 16.93 -22.30 -5.81
CA MET A 163 16.15 -23.08 -6.76
C MET A 163 17.06 -23.46 -7.93
N PRO A 164 17.08 -24.74 -8.33
CA PRO A 164 17.78 -25.19 -9.53
C PRO A 164 17.38 -24.36 -10.76
N GLU A 165 18.35 -24.03 -11.60
CA GLU A 165 18.14 -23.22 -12.80
C GLU A 165 17.09 -23.84 -13.74
N THR A 166 17.04 -25.17 -13.80
CA THR A 166 16.02 -25.92 -14.56
C THR A 166 14.60 -25.64 -14.07
N LEU A 167 14.40 -25.55 -12.75
CA LEU A 167 13.09 -25.22 -12.18
C LEU A 167 12.74 -23.74 -12.37
N ILE A 168 13.73 -22.85 -12.28
CA ILE A 168 13.55 -21.42 -12.58
C ILE A 168 13.11 -21.25 -14.04
N ALA A 169 13.80 -21.87 -14.99
CA ALA A 169 13.45 -21.81 -16.41
C ALA A 169 12.07 -22.41 -16.68
N ALA A 170 11.75 -23.54 -16.04
CA ALA A 170 10.45 -24.21 -16.21
C ALA A 170 9.26 -23.47 -15.60
N SER A 171 9.50 -22.46 -14.76
CA SER A 171 8.44 -21.69 -14.09
C SER A 171 7.76 -20.67 -15.02
N VAL A 172 8.46 -20.16 -16.03
CA VAL A 172 7.91 -19.16 -16.95
C VAL A 172 6.78 -19.78 -17.76
N GLY A 173 5.64 -19.08 -17.84
CA GLY A 173 4.42 -19.56 -18.48
C GLY A 173 3.51 -20.40 -17.59
N ARG A 174 3.99 -20.89 -16.44
CA ARG A 174 3.13 -21.54 -15.43
C ARG A 174 2.39 -20.51 -14.59
N THR A 175 1.33 -20.93 -13.91
CA THR A 175 0.61 -20.05 -12.97
C THR A 175 1.37 -19.98 -11.65
N ILE A 176 1.33 -18.83 -10.98
CA ILE A 176 2.06 -18.63 -9.73
C ILE A 176 1.61 -19.61 -8.63
N GLY A 177 0.33 -19.96 -8.57
CA GLY A 177 -0.21 -20.94 -7.61
C GLY A 177 0.30 -22.38 -7.85
N GLN A 178 0.79 -22.71 -9.05
CA GLN A 178 1.46 -23.99 -9.31
C GLN A 178 2.91 -24.03 -8.82
N ILE A 179 3.51 -22.85 -8.59
CA ILE A 179 4.92 -22.71 -8.21
C ILE A 179 5.03 -22.48 -6.70
N ILE A 180 4.13 -21.64 -6.15
CA ILE A 180 4.11 -21.26 -4.74
C ILE A 180 2.74 -21.63 -4.18
N SER A 181 2.73 -22.65 -3.32
CA SER A 181 1.52 -23.00 -2.58
C SER A 181 1.30 -21.99 -1.45
N HIS A 182 0.26 -21.19 -1.60
CA HIS A 182 -0.17 -20.24 -0.58
C HIS A 182 -1.67 -19.95 -0.79
N PRO A 183 -2.50 -19.88 0.27
CA PRO A 183 -3.95 -19.69 0.11
C PRO A 183 -4.38 -18.47 -0.72
N THR A 184 -3.55 -17.43 -0.81
CA THR A 184 -3.82 -16.23 -1.63
C THR A 184 -3.41 -16.37 -3.10
N LEU A 185 -2.69 -17.43 -3.45
CA LEU A 185 -2.17 -17.73 -4.79
C LEU A 185 -2.78 -19.01 -5.36
N ASP A 186 -3.19 -19.93 -4.49
CA ASP A 186 -3.78 -21.22 -4.87
C ASP A 186 -5.06 -21.00 -5.69
N GLY A 187 -5.16 -21.71 -6.82
CA GLY A 187 -6.28 -21.58 -7.75
C GLY A 187 -6.32 -20.27 -8.54
N ARG A 188 -5.25 -19.45 -8.50
CA ARG A 188 -5.16 -18.20 -9.28
C ARG A 188 -4.33 -18.40 -10.54
N ASP A 189 -4.91 -17.97 -11.67
CA ASP A 189 -4.31 -18.09 -13.00
C ASP A 189 -3.40 -16.90 -13.36
N TYR A 190 -2.50 -16.51 -12.46
CA TYR A 190 -1.53 -15.47 -12.78
C TYR A 190 -0.29 -16.06 -13.45
N PRO A 191 -0.10 -15.86 -14.77
CA PRO A 191 1.04 -16.45 -15.47
C PRO A 191 2.34 -15.76 -15.07
N VAL A 192 3.34 -16.57 -14.73
CA VAL A 192 4.70 -16.08 -14.51
C VAL A 192 5.30 -15.66 -15.85
N THR A 193 5.57 -14.36 -15.96
CA THR A 193 6.16 -13.75 -17.16
C THR A 193 7.68 -13.77 -17.11
N ARG A 194 8.27 -13.73 -15.91
CA ARG A 194 9.72 -13.74 -15.70
C ARG A 194 10.05 -14.44 -14.39
N ALA A 195 11.14 -15.18 -14.39
CA ALA A 195 11.76 -15.72 -13.19
C ALA A 195 13.24 -15.31 -13.19
N ILE A 196 13.68 -14.65 -12.12
CA ILE A 196 14.98 -14.00 -12.06
C ILE A 196 15.69 -14.50 -10.81
N ARG A 197 16.87 -15.12 -10.99
CA ARG A 197 17.75 -15.39 -9.85
C ARG A 197 18.28 -14.07 -9.33
N ILE A 198 18.16 -13.84 -8.02
CA ILE A 198 18.73 -12.66 -7.39
C ILE A 198 20.22 -12.91 -7.20
N TYR A 199 21.05 -12.19 -7.95
CA TYR A 199 22.50 -12.32 -7.85
C TYR A 199 22.97 -12.09 -6.41
N ASP A 200 23.88 -12.95 -5.96
CA ASP A 200 24.44 -13.00 -4.60
C ASP A 200 23.51 -13.40 -3.45
N GLN A 201 22.33 -13.96 -3.74
CA GLN A 201 21.42 -14.50 -2.73
C GLN A 201 20.84 -15.84 -3.18
N PRO A 202 20.60 -16.80 -2.27
CA PRO A 202 19.84 -18.00 -2.57
C PRO A 202 18.34 -17.63 -2.65
N ALA A 203 17.97 -16.88 -3.68
CA ALA A 203 16.61 -16.36 -3.86
C ALA A 203 16.23 -16.22 -5.34
N VAL A 204 14.93 -16.35 -5.61
CA VAL A 204 14.34 -16.21 -6.94
C VAL A 204 13.17 -15.25 -6.87
N ALA A 205 13.16 -14.28 -7.77
CA ALA A 205 12.05 -13.38 -7.99
C ALA A 205 11.18 -13.88 -9.15
N PHE A 206 9.92 -14.17 -8.89
CA PHE A 206 8.90 -14.42 -9.90
C PHE A 206 8.14 -13.12 -10.17
N VAL A 207 7.98 -12.80 -11.45
CA VAL A 207 7.18 -11.66 -11.92
C VAL A 207 6.00 -12.22 -12.71
N PHE A 208 4.79 -11.89 -12.30
CA PHE A 208 3.57 -12.37 -12.93
C PHE A 208 2.62 -11.21 -13.20
N ARG A 209 1.81 -11.36 -14.25
CA ARG A 209 0.81 -10.36 -14.61
C ARG A 209 -0.46 -10.64 -13.83
N THR A 210 -0.90 -9.65 -13.06
CA THR A 210 -2.16 -9.67 -12.32
C THR A 210 -3.28 -8.97 -13.07
N ASN A 211 -2.96 -8.24 -14.14
CA ASN A 211 -3.83 -7.26 -14.79
C ASN A 211 -4.23 -6.13 -13.83
N VAL A 212 -5.03 -5.19 -14.33
CA VAL A 212 -5.71 -4.16 -13.54
C VAL A 212 -7.16 -4.12 -13.94
N VAL A 213 -8.03 -3.84 -12.97
CA VAL A 213 -9.46 -3.62 -13.18
C VAL A 213 -9.83 -2.23 -12.66
N PRO A 214 -10.85 -1.60 -13.26
CA PRO A 214 -11.38 -0.35 -12.72
C PRO A 214 -11.75 -0.53 -11.25
N PHE A 215 -11.44 0.49 -10.45
CA PHE A 215 -11.74 0.52 -9.04
C PHE A 215 -12.32 1.88 -8.67
N GLU A 216 -13.42 1.83 -7.94
CA GLU A 216 -14.05 3.01 -7.37
C GLU A 216 -13.91 2.94 -5.86
N MET A 217 -13.46 4.04 -5.25
CA MET A 217 -13.39 4.12 -3.79
C MET A 217 -14.82 4.17 -3.21
N PRO A 218 -15.04 3.63 -1.99
CA PRO A 218 -16.39 3.44 -1.43
C PRO A 218 -17.11 4.77 -1.11
N TRP A 219 -16.39 5.88 -1.17
CA TRP A 219 -16.89 7.22 -0.86
C TRP A 219 -17.11 8.08 -2.12
N ALA A 220 -17.50 7.46 -3.23
CA ALA A 220 -17.79 8.14 -4.49
C ALA A 220 -18.73 9.35 -4.35
N GLY A 221 -19.71 9.24 -3.44
CA GLY A 221 -20.64 10.32 -3.13
C GLY A 221 -19.99 11.61 -2.61
N LEU A 222 -18.75 11.58 -2.10
CA LEU A 222 -18.05 12.79 -1.63
C LEU A 222 -17.80 13.81 -2.75
N LEU A 223 -17.72 13.36 -4.01
CA LEU A 223 -17.54 14.27 -5.15
C LEU A 223 -18.81 15.08 -5.45
N ASN A 224 -19.99 14.49 -5.23
CA ASN A 224 -21.27 15.14 -5.52
C ASN A 224 -21.50 16.34 -4.60
N PHE A 225 -21.11 16.25 -3.32
CA PHE A 225 -21.23 17.34 -2.36
C PHE A 225 -20.27 18.50 -2.68
N ALA A 226 -19.02 18.20 -3.03
CA ALA A 226 -18.03 19.23 -3.33
C ALA A 226 -18.40 20.06 -4.58
N MET A 227 -19.09 19.47 -5.55
CA MET A 227 -19.55 20.16 -6.76
C MET A 227 -20.80 21.01 -6.50
N ALA A 228 -21.69 20.58 -5.59
CA ALA A 228 -22.89 21.32 -5.23
C ALA A 228 -22.59 22.60 -4.42
N ASP A 229 -21.64 22.54 -3.49
CA ASP A 229 -21.25 23.69 -2.65
C ASP A 229 -20.57 24.81 -3.46
N GLY A 230 -19.89 24.46 -4.55
CA GLY A 230 -19.22 25.42 -5.43
C GLY A 230 -20.17 26.25 -6.32
N SER A 231 -21.41 25.80 -6.51
CA SER A 231 -22.42 26.51 -7.31
C SER A 231 -23.21 27.58 -6.56
N SER A 232 -23.14 27.65 -5.23
CA SER A 232 -23.99 28.55 -4.42
C SER A 232 -23.33 29.88 -4.03
N SER A 233 -22.12 30.19 -4.51
CA SER A 233 -21.34 31.38 -4.11
C SER A 233 -21.23 32.45 -5.22
N LYS A 234 -22.18 32.50 -6.16
CA LYS A 234 -22.16 33.46 -7.29
C LYS A 234 -23.35 34.43 -7.35
N ASP A 235 -24.16 34.50 -6.30
CA ASP A 235 -25.23 35.49 -6.13
C ASP A 235 -24.94 36.35 -4.88
#